data_AF-A0A841CDC2-F1
#
_entry.id   AF-A0A841CDC2-F1
#
_cell.length_a   1.000
_cell.length_b   1.000
_cell.length_c   1.000
_cell.angle_alpha   90.00
_cell.angle_beta   90.00
_cell.angle_gamma   90.00
#
_symmetry.space_group_name_H-M   'P 1'
#
loop_
_entity.id
_entity.type
_entity.pdbx_description
1 polymer ?
#
loop_
_entity_poly.entity_id
_entity_poly.type
_entity_poly.pdbx_seq_one_letter_code
_entity_poly.pdbx_strand_id
1 'polypeptide(L)' 'MDTDEAVALLSDPEAPADARYQAHADLAAAAASGDGEAEAALQWLRWNRSDRTACDRPE' A
#
# COMPACT_ATOMS: atom_id res chain seq x y z
N MET A 1 -11.66 3.92 -6.09
CA MET A 1 -11.22 3.71 -4.71
C MET A 1 -10.35 4.88 -4.35
N ASP A 2 -10.53 5.48 -3.18
CA ASP A 2 -9.57 6.46 -2.68
C ASP A 2 -8.34 5.75 -2.06
N THR A 3 -7.27 6.50 -1.84
CA THR A 3 -5.99 5.98 -1.33
C THR A 3 -6.15 5.37 0.07
N ASP A 4 -6.93 6.01 0.96
CA ASP A 4 -7.12 5.54 2.33
C ASP A 4 -7.91 4.22 2.36
N GLU A 5 -8.96 4.10 1.55
CA GLU A 5 -9.72 2.87 1.38
C GLU A 5 -8.84 1.72 0.86
N ALA A 6 -7.99 1.99 -0.14
CA ALA A 6 -7.06 0.99 -0.66
C ALA A 6 -6.03 0.54 0.39
N VAL A 7 -5.48 1.48 1.18
CA VAL A 7 -4.54 1.20 2.26
C VAL A 7 -5.20 0.38 3.37
N ALA A 8 -6.45 0.69 3.74
CA ALA A 8 -7.20 -0.05 4.74
C ALA A 8 -7.41 -1.51 4.31
N LEU A 9 -7.88 -1.73 3.08
CA LEU A 9 -8.06 -3.07 2.50
C LEU A 9 -6.76 -3.86 2.43
N LEU A 10 -5.66 -3.20 2.06
CA LEU A 10 -4.36 -3.84 1.95
C LEU A 10 -3.75 -4.15 3.32
N SER A 11 -4.12 -3.42 4.36
CA SER A 11 -3.63 -3.63 5.73
C SER A 11 -4.46 -4.69 6.49
N ASP A 12 -5.65 -5.02 6.01
CA ASP A 12 -6.52 -6.03 6.61
C ASP A 12 -6.17 -7.45 6.09
N PRO A 13 -5.66 -8.36 6.95
CA PRO A 13 -5.36 -9.73 6.55
C PRO A 13 -6.62 -10.57 6.27
N GLU A 14 -7.76 -10.20 6.84
CA GLU A 14 -9.04 -10.91 6.68
C GLU A 14 -9.79 -10.47 5.41
N ALA A 15 -9.33 -9.39 4.76
CA ALA A 15 -9.93 -8.91 3.52
C ALA A 15 -9.82 -9.97 2.39
N PRO A 16 -10.89 -10.15 1.59
CA PRO A 16 -10.89 -11.08 0.47
C PRO A 16 -9.70 -10.84 -0.47
N ALA A 17 -9.09 -11.92 -0.97
CA ALA A 17 -7.92 -11.84 -1.84
C ALA A 17 -8.18 -10.99 -3.10
N ASP A 18 -9.36 -11.14 -3.70
CA ASP A 18 -9.76 -10.38 -4.90
C ASP A 18 -9.89 -8.88 -4.61
N ALA A 19 -10.41 -8.50 -3.44
CA ALA A 19 -10.53 -7.11 -3.02
C ALA A 19 -9.14 -6.49 -2.79
N ARG A 20 -8.23 -7.23 -2.14
CA ARG A 20 -6.84 -6.80 -1.96
C ARG A 20 -6.11 -6.67 -3.30
N TYR A 21 -6.35 -7.59 -4.23
CA TYR A 21 -5.76 -7.53 -5.56
C TYR A 21 -6.23 -6.29 -6.32
N GLN A 22 -7.54 -6.02 -6.32
CA GLN A 22 -8.10 -4.85 -6.98
C GLN A 22 -7.60 -3.55 -6.35
N ALA A 23 -7.58 -3.46 -5.02
CA ALA A 23 -7.05 -2.29 -4.30
C ALA A 23 -5.58 -2.01 -4.66
N HIS A 24 -4.75 -3.06 -4.75
CA HIS A 24 -3.37 -2.91 -5.19
C HIS A 24 -3.27 -2.43 -6.64
N ALA A 25 -4.08 -2.98 -7.54
CA ALA A 25 -4.08 -2.61 -8.96
C ALA A 25 -4.48 -1.14 -9.17
N ASP A 26 -5.54 -0.70 -8.50
CA ASP A 26 -6.02 0.69 -8.57
C ASP A 26 -4.98 1.67 -8.00
N LEU A 27 -4.39 1.35 -6.84
CA LEU A 27 -3.37 2.17 -6.21
C LEU A 27 -2.08 2.25 -7.05
N ALA A 28 -1.66 1.14 -7.65
CA ALA A 28 -0.51 1.11 -8.56
C ALA A 28 -0.76 1.93 -9.83
N ALA A 29 -1.97 1.90 -10.38
CA ALA A 29 -2.33 2.70 -11.54
C ALA A 29 -2.32 4.21 -11.22
N ALA A 30 -2.84 4.60 -10.06
CA ALA A 30 -2.80 5.99 -9.59
C ALA A 30 -1.35 6.49 -9.43
N ALA A 31 -0.50 5.72 -8.76
CA ALA A 31 0.92 6.04 -8.63
C ALA A 31 1.61 6.16 -10.01
N ALA A 32 1.35 5.23 -10.93
CA ALA A 32 1.90 5.29 -12.28
C ALA A 32 1.42 6.51 -13.09
N SER A 33 0.28 7.11 -12.73
CA SER A 33 -0.22 8.35 -13.32
C SER A 33 0.37 9.63 -12.71
N GLY A 34 1.25 9.50 -11.71
CA GLY A 34 1.90 10.61 -11.02
C GLY A 34 1.17 11.09 -9.76
N ASP A 35 0.27 10.28 -9.21
CA ASP A 35 -0.35 10.57 -7.91
C ASP A 35 0.67 10.33 -6.78
N GLY A 36 1.17 11.42 -6.21
CA GLY A 36 2.16 11.39 -5.13
C GLY A 36 1.62 10.78 -3.82
N GLU A 37 0.32 10.84 -3.57
CA GLU A 37 -0.29 10.22 -2.39
C GLU A 37 -0.30 8.69 -2.54
N ALA A 38 -0.66 8.21 -3.72
CA ALA A 38 -0.61 6.79 -4.05
C ALA A 38 0.83 6.22 -4.02
N GLU A 39 1.80 6.98 -4.53
CA GLU A 39 3.23 6.61 -4.43
C GLU A 39 3.69 6.50 -2.97
N ALA A 40 3.33 7.46 -2.12
CA ALA A 40 3.67 7.45 -0.70
C ALA A 40 3.00 6.26 0.02
N ALA A 41 1.73 5.97 -0.28
CA ALA A 41 1.00 4.84 0.27
C ALA A 41 1.65 3.49 -0.07
N LEU A 42 2.07 3.28 -1.32
CA LEU A 42 2.76 2.05 -1.73
C LEU A 42 4.11 1.87 -1.01
N GLN A 43 4.88 2.95 -0.84
CA GLN A 43 6.13 2.92 -0.09
C GLN A 43 5.90 2.57 1.38
N TRP A 44 4.89 3.17 2.00
CA TRP A 44 4.52 2.88 3.38
C TRP A 44 4.05 1.43 3.55
N LEU A 45 3.18 0.92 2.67
CA LEU A 45 2.71 -0.47 2.70
C LEU A 45 3.87 -1.47 2.58
N ARG A 46 4.86 -1.17 1.72
CA ARG A 46 6.07 -2.00 1.59
C ARG A 46 6.90 -1.98 2.87
N TRP A 47 7.05 -0.81 3.50
CA TRP A 47 7.76 -0.69 4.77
C TRP A 47 7.04 -1.43 5.91
N ASN A 48 5.73 -1.23 6.06
CA ASN A 48 4.91 -1.84 7.11
C ASN A 48 5.00 -3.39 7.06
N ARG A 49 5.00 -3.98 5.87
CA ARG A 49 5.11 -5.44 5.68
C ARG A 49 6.54 -6.00 5.74
N SER A 50 7.56 -5.17 5.89
CA SER A 50 8.95 -5.61 5.77
C SER A 50 9.55 -6.20 7.06
N ASP A 51 8.75 -6.34 8.13
CA ASP A 51 9.18 -6.63 9.51
C ASP A 51 10.23 -5.64 10.06
N ARG A 52 10.58 -4.60 9.29
CA ARG A 52 11.55 -3.56 9.68
C ARG A 52 10.91 -2.68 10.74
N THR A 53 11.61 -2.55 11.84
CA THR A 53 11.29 -1.59 12.89
C THR A 53 11.84 -0.22 12.53
N ALA A 54 11.32 0.84 13.16
CA ALA A 54 11.83 2.20 12.98
C ALA A 54 13.34 2.34 13.29
N CYS A 55 13.93 1.37 14.01
CA CYS A 55 15.35 1.32 14.35
C CYS A 55 16.21 0.56 13.33
N ASP A 56 15.60 -0.16 12.38
CA ASP A 56 16.32 -0.89 11.32
C ASP A 56 16.78 0.11 10.26
N ARG A 57 17.84 0.83 10.59
CA ARG A 57 18.48 1.80 9.71
C ARG A 57 18.96 1.08 8.45
N PRO A 58 18.69 1.61 7.24
CA PRO A 58 19.34 1.12 6.04
C PRO A 58 20.84 1.41 6.15
N GLU A 59 21.65 0.38 5.93
CA GLU A 59 23.10 0.47 5.76
C GLU A 59 23.49 1.14 4.44
#